data_AF-A0A955FS46-F1
#
_entry.id   AF-A0A955FS46-F1
#
_cell.length_a   1.000
_cell.length_b   1.000
_cell.length_c   1.000
_cell.angle_alpha   90.00
_cell.angle_beta   90.00
_cell.angle_gamma   90.00
#
_symmetry.space_group_name_H-M   'P 1'
#
loop_
_entity.id
_entity.type
_entity.pdbx_description
1 polymer ?
#
loop_
_entity_poly.entity_id
_entity_poly.type
_entity_poly.pdbx_seq_one_letter_code
_entity_poly.pdbx_strand_id
1 'polypeptide(L)'
;MGEQRVSRVHYGQSIPTNGYDALEAARALPHDRCDKSFTFDYNAAYGRYFRIQKVLVGSSGSSELIDIANELADTNHPDYLNVAGWSYLEAALSGAEDCAIERIECVEKAESAWKQALSILETNPIFAPETGNADYADTHRVVLSLAYAPLVQALIAGNITEAVRERVFADTLAIAERCVIDQHLAMQLEDDVKRSDALSDYTGFLHECNCLLALLYRNDPQRIPMPSSARAGSGLEYASETHDIMVIHQKWGTIHRTTPIEVKSHCGTREYDRYKALVVRGKAHLLPQNFGHHHPSLLVEAFSDTYNSHQPARRSLDACDAAARVVERLLVDYQKSQRIDEGRERNTRTHFHVSPHLGRYATRADLLSA
;
A
#
# COMPACT_ATOMS: atom_id res chain seq x y z
N MET A 1 15.60 -16.62 32.32
CA MET A 1 16.10 -16.98 30.98
C MET A 1 15.77 -15.80 30.08
N GLY A 2 16.80 -15.01 29.75
CA GLY A 2 16.64 -13.69 29.13
C GLY A 2 16.46 -13.80 27.62
N GLU A 3 15.47 -13.06 27.11
CA GLU A 3 15.28 -12.83 25.68
C GLU A 3 16.52 -12.12 25.12
N GLN A 4 17.23 -12.78 24.19
CA GLN A 4 18.24 -12.14 23.37
C GLN A 4 17.54 -11.10 22.48
N ARG A 5 17.66 -9.82 22.87
CA ARG A 5 17.43 -8.70 21.96
C ARG A 5 18.42 -8.82 20.81
N VAL A 6 17.90 -9.09 19.61
CA VAL A 6 18.67 -8.97 18.37
C VAL A 6 18.89 -7.48 18.13
N SER A 7 20.01 -6.96 18.66
CA SER A 7 20.54 -5.66 18.31
C SER A 7 20.98 -5.71 16.85
N ARG A 8 20.32 -4.94 15.96
CA ARG A 8 20.88 -4.63 14.64
C ARG A 8 22.16 -3.81 14.87
N VAL A 9 23.31 -4.50 14.89
CA VAL A 9 24.60 -3.84 14.67
C VAL A 9 24.76 -3.81 13.16
N HIS A 10 24.53 -2.63 12.57
CA HIS A 10 24.84 -2.37 11.17
C HIS A 10 26.34 -2.61 10.96
N TYR A 11 26.71 -3.71 10.31
CA TYR A 11 28.08 -3.92 9.88
C TYR A 11 28.35 -3.01 8.70
N GLY A 12 29.23 -2.04 8.91
CA GLY A 12 29.72 -1.10 7.92
C GLY A 12 30.45 -1.79 6.77
N GLN A 13 29.69 -2.22 5.77
CA GLN A 13 30.16 -2.31 4.41
C GLN A 13 29.29 -1.39 3.57
N SER A 14 29.95 -0.52 2.81
CA SER A 14 29.36 0.46 1.90
C SER A 14 28.57 -0.25 0.80
N ILE A 15 27.35 -0.68 1.14
CA ILE A 15 26.30 -0.92 0.16
C ILE A 15 25.90 0.48 -0.30
N PRO A 16 25.84 0.76 -1.62
CA PRO A 16 25.50 2.09 -2.11
C PRO A 16 24.20 2.55 -1.44
N THR A 17 24.27 3.65 -0.69
CA THR A 17 23.16 4.34 -0.01
C THR A 17 22.14 4.95 -0.96
N ASN A 18 22.24 4.61 -2.24
CA ASN A 18 21.42 5.12 -3.28
C ASN A 18 20.40 4.00 -3.51
N GLY A 19 19.28 4.09 -2.79
CA GLY A 19 18.06 3.42 -3.23
C GLY A 19 17.86 3.65 -4.72
N TYR A 20 17.15 2.74 -5.38
CA TYR A 20 16.75 3.03 -6.75
C TYR A 20 15.77 4.18 -6.65
N ASP A 21 16.24 5.37 -6.98
CA ASP A 21 15.42 6.56 -6.96
C ASP A 21 14.33 6.37 -8.03
N ALA A 22 13.26 5.67 -7.67
CA ALA A 22 12.14 5.39 -8.56
C ALA A 22 11.50 6.71 -9.01
N LEU A 23 11.62 7.77 -8.20
CA LEU A 23 11.24 9.13 -8.54
C LEU A 23 12.14 9.69 -9.66
N GLU A 24 13.46 9.65 -9.52
CA GLU A 24 14.39 10.14 -10.56
C GLU A 24 14.41 9.24 -11.81
N ALA A 25 14.37 7.92 -11.66
CA ALA A 25 14.35 6.97 -12.77
C ALA A 25 13.09 7.10 -13.62
N ALA A 26 11.94 7.40 -13.00
CA ALA A 26 10.71 7.65 -13.74
C ALA A 26 10.69 9.05 -14.38
N ARG A 27 11.37 10.05 -13.79
CA ARG A 27 11.59 11.39 -14.38
C ARG A 27 12.59 11.41 -15.54
N ALA A 28 13.43 10.37 -15.69
CA ALA A 28 14.45 10.30 -16.74
C ALA A 28 13.92 9.81 -18.10
N LEU A 29 12.62 9.54 -18.24
CA LEU A 29 12.04 9.03 -19.50
C LEU A 29 11.70 10.17 -20.48
N PRO A 30 11.96 9.98 -21.79
CA PRO A 30 11.63 10.99 -22.80
C PRO A 30 10.12 11.26 -22.87
N HIS A 31 9.76 12.54 -22.76
CA HIS A 31 8.38 13.03 -22.77
C HIS A 31 7.83 13.16 -24.20
N ASP A 32 7.58 12.04 -24.88
CA ASP A 32 7.22 12.08 -26.32
C ASP A 32 5.73 12.24 -26.63
N ARG A 33 4.84 12.47 -25.65
CA ARG A 33 3.40 12.68 -25.91
C ARG A 33 2.76 13.73 -25.01
N CYS A 34 2.82 14.99 -25.44
CA CYS A 34 1.97 16.06 -24.91
C CYS A 34 0.78 16.26 -25.86
N ASP A 35 -0.10 15.26 -25.97
CA ASP A 35 -1.39 15.45 -26.63
C ASP A 35 -2.32 16.17 -25.65
N LYS A 36 -3.00 17.24 -26.07
CA LYS A 36 -3.78 18.12 -25.18
C LYS A 36 -5.26 17.76 -25.13
N SER A 37 -5.71 16.79 -25.93
CA SER A 37 -7.08 16.27 -25.88
C SER A 37 -7.15 15.04 -24.98
N PHE A 38 -7.45 15.24 -23.69
CA PHE A 38 -7.87 14.15 -22.82
C PHE A 38 -9.39 14.20 -22.71
N THR A 39 -10.06 13.27 -23.37
CA THR A 39 -11.45 12.93 -23.07
C THR A 39 -11.44 11.70 -22.17
N PHE A 40 -12.13 11.74 -21.03
CA PHE A 40 -12.45 10.53 -20.28
C PHE A 40 -13.52 9.77 -21.08
N ASP A 41 -13.10 9.10 -22.14
CA ASP A 41 -13.97 8.18 -22.86
C ASP A 41 -14.01 6.89 -22.06
N TYR A 42 -15.20 6.56 -21.55
CA TYR A 42 -15.41 5.38 -20.73
C TYR A 42 -14.86 4.13 -21.44
N ASN A 43 -13.86 3.50 -20.84
CA ASN A 43 -13.32 2.25 -21.33
C ASN A 43 -13.97 1.07 -20.57
N ALA A 44 -14.59 0.14 -21.30
CA ALA A 44 -15.25 -1.01 -20.69
C ALA A 44 -14.28 -1.91 -19.91
N ALA A 45 -13.01 -2.01 -20.31
CA ALA A 45 -11.96 -2.74 -19.58
C ALA A 45 -11.71 -2.15 -18.19
N TYR A 46 -11.73 -0.81 -18.07
CA TYR A 46 -11.61 -0.12 -16.79
C TYR A 46 -12.74 -0.54 -15.85
N GLY A 47 -13.98 -0.54 -16.33
CA GLY A 47 -15.14 -1.02 -15.57
C GLY A 47 -15.09 -2.52 -15.23
N ARG A 48 -14.55 -3.36 -16.11
CA ARG A 48 -14.36 -4.81 -15.85
C ARG A 48 -13.37 -5.05 -14.72
N TYR A 49 -12.26 -4.31 -14.70
CA TYR A 49 -11.22 -4.45 -13.68
C TYR A 49 -11.77 -4.32 -12.25
N PHE A 50 -12.57 -3.29 -11.99
CA PHE A 50 -13.15 -3.04 -10.65
C PHE A 50 -14.21 -4.05 -10.22
N ARG A 51 -14.72 -4.87 -11.15
CA ARG A 51 -15.66 -5.96 -10.82
C ARG A 51 -14.94 -7.24 -10.39
N ILE A 52 -13.63 -7.34 -10.60
CA ILE A 52 -12.84 -8.48 -10.15
C ILE A 52 -12.60 -8.34 -8.64
N GLN A 53 -12.83 -9.42 -7.89
CA GLN A 53 -12.58 -9.41 -6.44
C GLN A 53 -11.09 -9.20 -6.14
N LYS A 54 -10.81 -8.48 -5.05
CA LYS A 54 -9.47 -8.14 -4.57
C LYS A 54 -8.74 -9.33 -3.94
N VAL A 55 -8.48 -10.35 -4.74
CA VAL A 55 -7.72 -11.57 -4.42
C VAL A 55 -6.85 -11.94 -5.63
N LEU A 56 -5.85 -12.80 -5.43
CA LEU A 56 -5.18 -13.42 -6.57
C LEU A 56 -6.17 -14.36 -7.24
N VAL A 57 -6.34 -14.16 -8.54
CA VAL A 57 -7.29 -14.92 -9.34
C VAL A 57 -6.63 -16.23 -9.79
N GLY A 58 -7.43 -17.22 -10.20
CA GLY A 58 -6.87 -18.42 -10.84
C GLY A 58 -6.35 -18.13 -12.26
N SER A 59 -5.85 -19.16 -12.95
CA SER A 59 -5.33 -19.04 -14.33
C SER A 59 -6.30 -18.37 -15.31
N SER A 60 -7.58 -18.72 -15.26
CA SER A 60 -8.63 -18.06 -16.08
C SER A 60 -8.77 -16.56 -15.81
N GLY A 61 -8.63 -16.14 -14.55
CA GLY A 61 -8.62 -14.72 -14.21
C GLY A 61 -7.32 -14.03 -14.58
N SER A 62 -6.19 -14.74 -14.63
CA SER A 62 -4.93 -14.21 -15.13
C SER A 62 -5.05 -13.79 -16.60
N SER A 63 -5.66 -14.62 -17.44
CA SER A 63 -5.91 -14.28 -18.85
C SER A 63 -6.81 -13.05 -19.00
N GLU A 64 -7.91 -12.96 -18.25
CA GLU A 64 -8.79 -11.78 -18.27
C GLU A 64 -8.04 -10.50 -17.84
N LEU A 65 -7.16 -10.59 -16.84
CA LEU A 65 -6.34 -9.46 -16.41
C LEU A 65 -5.36 -9.01 -17.51
N ILE A 66 -4.75 -9.95 -18.24
CA ILE A 66 -3.88 -9.62 -19.38
C ILE A 66 -4.68 -8.92 -20.49
N ASP A 67 -5.89 -9.41 -20.80
CA ASP A 67 -6.75 -8.80 -21.82
C ASP A 67 -7.15 -7.37 -21.43
N ILE A 68 -7.57 -7.16 -20.17
CA ILE A 68 -7.85 -5.83 -19.63
C ILE A 68 -6.62 -4.93 -19.74
N ALA A 69 -5.44 -5.44 -19.38
CA ALA A 69 -4.21 -4.68 -19.38
C ALA A 69 -3.82 -4.24 -20.81
N ASN A 70 -3.93 -5.14 -21.79
CA ASN A 70 -3.68 -4.83 -23.20
C ASN A 70 -4.62 -3.73 -23.71
N GLU A 71 -5.92 -3.80 -23.40
CA GLU A 71 -6.91 -2.80 -23.82
C GLU A 71 -6.68 -1.42 -23.19
N LEU A 72 -6.14 -1.35 -21.98
CA LEU A 72 -5.90 -0.10 -21.25
C LEU A 72 -4.51 0.49 -21.49
N ALA A 73 -3.50 -0.33 -21.76
CA ALA A 73 -2.12 0.10 -22.00
C ALA A 73 -1.96 0.95 -23.26
N ASP A 74 -2.84 0.77 -24.25
CA ASP A 74 -2.84 1.55 -25.50
C ASP A 74 -3.48 2.94 -25.36
N THR A 75 -3.93 3.30 -24.15
CA THR A 75 -4.56 4.59 -23.87
C THR A 75 -3.55 5.63 -23.39
N ASN A 76 -3.96 6.90 -23.38
CA ASN A 76 -3.17 7.99 -22.80
C ASN A 76 -3.74 8.48 -21.46
N HIS A 77 -4.66 7.77 -20.80
CA HIS A 77 -5.21 8.25 -19.51
C HIS A 77 -4.42 7.67 -18.33
N PRO A 78 -3.93 8.48 -17.37
CA PRO A 78 -3.10 7.98 -16.27
C PRO A 78 -3.80 6.91 -15.43
N ASP A 79 -5.11 7.05 -15.14
CA ASP A 79 -5.86 6.01 -14.42
C ASP A 79 -5.94 4.67 -15.17
N TYR A 80 -6.12 4.72 -16.49
CA TYR A 80 -6.18 3.53 -17.32
C TYR A 80 -4.82 2.84 -17.36
N LEU A 81 -3.74 3.60 -17.50
CA LEU A 81 -2.37 3.10 -17.43
C LEU A 81 -2.03 2.54 -16.04
N ASN A 82 -2.50 3.18 -14.96
CA ASN A 82 -2.35 2.67 -13.61
C ASN A 82 -3.07 1.32 -13.43
N VAL A 83 -4.30 1.21 -13.92
CA VAL A 83 -5.06 -0.05 -13.89
C VAL A 83 -4.43 -1.11 -14.81
N ALA A 84 -3.88 -0.73 -15.96
CA ALA A 84 -3.14 -1.65 -16.82
C ALA A 84 -1.93 -2.22 -16.08
N GLY A 85 -1.18 -1.36 -15.37
CA GLY A 85 -0.04 -1.77 -14.55
C GLY A 85 -0.44 -2.78 -13.48
N TRP A 86 -1.49 -2.48 -12.71
CA TRP A 86 -2.00 -3.42 -11.71
C TRP A 86 -2.52 -4.72 -12.31
N SER A 87 -3.18 -4.66 -13.46
CA SER A 87 -3.72 -5.84 -14.14
C SER A 87 -2.59 -6.78 -14.58
N TYR A 88 -1.53 -6.25 -15.20
CA TYR A 88 -0.34 -7.03 -15.55
C TYR A 88 0.36 -7.63 -14.32
N LEU A 89 0.54 -6.85 -13.25
CA LEU A 89 1.23 -7.32 -12.04
C LEU A 89 0.42 -8.42 -11.32
N GLU A 90 -0.90 -8.25 -11.23
CA GLU A 90 -1.79 -9.25 -10.63
C GLU A 90 -1.87 -10.52 -11.46
N ALA A 91 -1.86 -10.41 -12.80
CA ALA A 91 -1.76 -11.56 -13.69
C ALA A 91 -0.44 -12.31 -13.46
N ALA A 92 0.70 -11.60 -13.38
CA ALA A 92 2.00 -12.20 -13.11
C ALA A 92 2.03 -12.99 -11.79
N LEU A 93 1.33 -12.52 -10.76
CA LEU A 93 1.23 -13.21 -9.47
C LEU A 93 0.27 -14.40 -9.51
N SER A 94 -0.78 -14.31 -10.33
CA SER A 94 -1.87 -15.30 -10.45
C SER A 94 -1.53 -16.45 -11.39
N GLY A 95 -0.72 -16.20 -12.43
CA GLY A 95 -0.27 -17.17 -13.44
C GLY A 95 0.80 -18.13 -12.93
N ALA A 96 0.57 -18.82 -11.80
CA ALA A 96 1.57 -19.71 -11.21
C ALA A 96 1.93 -20.93 -12.09
N GLU A 97 1.08 -21.26 -13.06
CA GLU A 97 1.29 -22.33 -14.05
C GLU A 97 2.15 -21.88 -15.24
N ASP A 98 2.26 -20.56 -15.47
CA ASP A 98 3.07 -19.97 -16.53
C ASP A 98 4.55 -19.99 -16.15
N CYS A 99 5.43 -19.93 -17.15
CA CYS A 99 6.87 -19.93 -16.86
C CYS A 99 7.29 -18.59 -16.22
N ALA A 100 8.36 -18.60 -15.42
CA ALA A 100 8.82 -17.41 -14.72
C ALA A 100 9.16 -16.24 -15.67
N ILE A 101 9.61 -16.52 -16.90
CA ILE A 101 9.96 -15.51 -17.90
C ILE A 101 8.71 -14.73 -18.33
N GLU A 102 7.65 -15.41 -18.76
CA GLU A 102 6.39 -14.77 -19.18
C GLU A 102 5.76 -13.93 -18.05
N ARG A 103 5.87 -14.42 -16.82
CA ARG A 103 5.40 -13.70 -15.63
C ARG A 103 6.23 -12.45 -15.36
N ILE A 104 7.56 -12.51 -15.54
CA ILE A 104 8.45 -11.34 -15.41
C ILE A 104 8.16 -10.32 -16.52
N GLU A 105 7.94 -10.76 -17.76
CA GLU A 105 7.54 -9.87 -18.87
C GLU A 105 6.25 -9.11 -18.55
N CYS A 106 5.28 -9.74 -17.87
CA CYS A 106 4.10 -9.05 -17.40
C CYS A 106 4.45 -7.94 -16.39
N VAL A 107 5.37 -8.19 -15.44
CA VAL A 107 5.82 -7.15 -14.50
C VAL A 107 6.54 -6.01 -15.23
N GLU A 108 7.34 -6.29 -16.26
CA GLU A 108 7.99 -5.26 -17.07
C GLU A 108 6.97 -4.40 -17.83
N LYS A 109 5.91 -5.01 -18.37
CA LYS A 109 4.77 -4.28 -18.96
C LYS A 109 4.07 -3.41 -17.92
N ALA A 110 3.91 -3.91 -16.69
CA ALA A 110 3.34 -3.13 -15.60
C ALA A 110 4.17 -1.88 -15.29
N GLU A 111 5.49 -2.04 -15.18
CA GLU A 111 6.41 -0.92 -15.00
C GLU A 111 6.30 0.10 -16.13
N SER A 112 6.23 -0.36 -17.38
CA SER A 112 6.09 0.52 -18.55
C SER A 112 4.81 1.36 -18.46
N ALA A 113 3.68 0.75 -18.11
CA ALA A 113 2.41 1.44 -17.96
C ALA A 113 2.45 2.48 -16.83
N TRP A 114 2.99 2.15 -15.66
CA TRP A 114 3.12 3.10 -14.54
C TRP A 114 4.09 4.23 -14.82
N LYS A 115 5.22 3.95 -15.49
CA LYS A 115 6.17 4.97 -15.96
C LYS A 115 5.49 5.96 -16.91
N GLN A 116 4.67 5.47 -17.84
CA GLN A 116 3.90 6.33 -18.73
C GLN A 116 2.83 7.13 -17.96
N ALA A 117 2.10 6.50 -17.03
CA ALA A 117 1.11 7.18 -16.20
C ALA A 117 1.75 8.33 -15.41
N LEU A 118 2.89 8.08 -14.76
CA LEU A 118 3.61 9.09 -14.01
C LEU A 118 4.08 10.26 -14.89
N SER A 119 4.64 9.97 -16.06
CA SER A 119 5.05 11.00 -17.01
C SER A 119 3.89 11.93 -17.37
N ILE A 120 2.69 11.38 -17.55
CA ILE A 120 1.48 12.17 -17.85
C ILE A 120 1.05 12.99 -16.63
N LEU A 121 1.04 12.40 -15.43
CA LEU A 121 0.68 13.10 -14.19
C LEU A 121 1.64 14.27 -13.89
N GLU A 122 2.95 14.10 -14.09
CA GLU A 122 3.94 15.15 -13.78
C GLU A 122 4.03 16.24 -14.85
N THR A 123 3.73 15.94 -16.12
CA THR A 123 3.94 16.91 -17.22
C THR A 123 2.67 17.58 -17.70
N ASN A 124 1.49 17.04 -17.39
CA ASN A 124 0.24 17.54 -17.92
C ASN A 124 -0.56 18.36 -16.89
N PRO A 125 -0.77 19.66 -17.15
CA PRO A 125 -1.52 20.53 -16.24
C PRO A 125 -2.96 20.07 -15.97
N ILE A 126 -3.58 19.28 -16.85
CA ILE A 126 -4.96 18.80 -16.68
C ILE A 126 -5.10 17.84 -15.49
N PHE A 127 -4.02 17.11 -15.15
CA PHE A 127 -3.97 16.22 -13.99
C PHE A 127 -3.27 16.87 -12.80
N ALA A 128 -2.94 18.16 -12.90
CA ALA A 128 -2.46 18.90 -11.74
C ALA A 128 -3.60 18.96 -10.71
N PRO A 129 -3.36 18.57 -9.44
CA PRO A 129 -4.41 18.54 -8.42
C PRO A 129 -5.18 19.85 -8.27
N GLU A 130 -4.53 20.98 -8.57
CA GLU A 130 -5.12 22.33 -8.54
C GLU A 130 -6.28 22.51 -9.52
N THR A 131 -6.39 21.65 -10.53
CA THR A 131 -7.50 21.63 -11.50
C THR A 131 -8.73 20.86 -11.02
N GLY A 132 -8.63 20.16 -9.88
CA GLY A 132 -9.73 19.40 -9.26
C GLY A 132 -10.05 18.06 -9.92
N ASN A 133 -9.22 17.59 -10.86
CA ASN A 133 -9.45 16.36 -11.61
C ASN A 133 -8.63 15.15 -11.13
N ALA A 134 -7.77 15.30 -10.12
CA ALA A 134 -6.85 14.26 -9.66
C ALA A 134 -6.73 14.24 -8.12
N ASP A 135 -6.51 13.06 -7.53
CA ASP A 135 -6.20 12.92 -6.11
C ASP A 135 -4.75 13.38 -5.87
N TYR A 136 -4.54 14.14 -4.80
CA TYR A 136 -3.25 14.77 -4.50
C TYR A 136 -2.11 13.75 -4.26
N ALA A 137 -2.45 12.51 -3.90
CA ALA A 137 -1.52 11.43 -3.62
C ALA A 137 -1.32 10.45 -4.80
N ASP A 138 -1.98 10.63 -5.96
CA ASP A 138 -1.90 9.68 -7.08
C ASP A 138 -0.49 9.48 -7.61
N THR A 139 0.26 10.56 -7.77
CA THR A 139 1.69 10.51 -8.15
C THR A 139 2.48 9.63 -7.18
N HIS A 140 2.27 9.80 -5.87
CA HIS A 140 2.96 8.98 -4.86
C HIS A 140 2.55 7.51 -4.92
N ARG A 141 1.28 7.20 -5.19
CA ARG A 141 0.79 5.82 -5.33
C ARG A 141 1.35 5.11 -6.57
N VAL A 142 1.47 5.82 -7.70
CA VAL A 142 2.09 5.26 -8.92
C VAL A 142 3.57 4.98 -8.68
N VAL A 143 4.30 5.91 -8.05
CA VAL A 143 5.71 5.72 -7.66
C VAL A 143 5.85 4.56 -6.68
N LEU A 144 4.95 4.44 -5.71
CA LEU A 144 4.93 3.33 -4.76
C LEU A 144 4.72 1.99 -5.48
N SER A 145 3.88 1.93 -6.51
CA SER A 145 3.68 0.72 -7.32
C SER A 145 4.97 0.31 -8.04
N LEU A 146 5.68 1.28 -8.63
CA LEU A 146 7.00 1.06 -9.27
C LEU A 146 8.04 0.54 -8.28
N ALA A 147 8.08 1.07 -7.05
CA ALA A 147 9.04 0.64 -6.03
C ALA A 147 8.90 -0.85 -5.63
N TYR A 148 7.71 -1.44 -5.81
CA TYR A 148 7.45 -2.84 -5.46
C TYR A 148 7.61 -3.82 -6.63
N ALA A 149 7.72 -3.35 -7.88
CA ALA A 149 7.93 -4.24 -9.03
C ALA A 149 9.15 -5.18 -8.87
N PRO A 150 10.32 -4.72 -8.38
CA PRO A 150 11.47 -5.61 -8.13
C PRO A 150 11.19 -6.70 -7.09
N LEU A 151 10.36 -6.42 -6.09
CA LEU A 151 9.98 -7.41 -5.08
C LEU A 151 9.11 -8.51 -5.68
N VAL A 152 8.22 -8.15 -6.61
CA VAL A 152 7.38 -9.11 -7.35
C VAL A 152 8.21 -9.96 -8.30
N GLN A 153 9.14 -9.36 -9.04
CA GLN A 153 10.09 -10.12 -9.87
C GLN A 153 10.90 -11.11 -9.02
N ALA A 154 11.40 -10.68 -7.85
CA ALA A 154 12.13 -11.54 -6.93
C ALA A 154 11.25 -12.68 -6.35
N LEU A 155 9.96 -12.41 -6.09
CA LEU A 155 9.00 -13.41 -5.65
C LEU A 155 8.76 -14.46 -6.75
N ILE A 156 8.54 -14.04 -7.99
CA ILE A 156 8.34 -14.92 -9.15
C ILE A 156 9.58 -15.80 -9.38
N ALA A 157 10.78 -15.20 -9.29
CA ALA A 157 12.05 -15.91 -9.42
C ALA A 157 12.38 -16.81 -8.21
N GLY A 158 11.58 -16.77 -7.13
CA GLY A 158 11.83 -17.53 -5.90
C GLY A 158 13.06 -17.06 -5.11
N ASN A 159 13.54 -15.83 -5.33
CA ASN A 159 14.78 -15.29 -4.79
C ASN A 159 14.58 -13.98 -4.03
N ILE A 160 13.68 -13.97 -3.04
CA ILE A 160 13.47 -12.79 -2.18
C ILE A 160 14.60 -12.68 -1.16
N THR A 161 15.61 -11.88 -1.46
CA THR A 161 16.73 -11.61 -0.58
C THR A 161 16.43 -10.48 0.41
N GLU A 162 17.24 -10.39 1.47
CA GLU A 162 17.19 -9.26 2.40
C GLU A 162 17.47 -7.93 1.68
N ALA A 163 18.43 -7.90 0.78
CA ALA A 163 18.77 -6.70 0.01
C ALA A 163 17.60 -6.18 -0.84
N VAL A 164 16.80 -7.06 -1.45
CA VAL A 164 15.60 -6.65 -2.20
C VAL A 164 14.56 -6.01 -1.26
N ARG A 165 14.32 -6.63 -0.09
CA ARG A 165 13.36 -6.09 0.89
C ARG A 165 13.84 -4.79 1.51
N GLU A 166 15.13 -4.66 1.78
CA GLU A 166 15.75 -3.43 2.29
C GLU A 166 15.64 -2.29 1.28
N ARG A 167 15.88 -2.56 -0.01
CA ARG A 167 15.67 -1.58 -1.07
C ARG A 167 14.22 -1.09 -1.13
N VAL A 168 13.25 -2.01 -1.10
CA VAL A 168 11.82 -1.64 -1.11
C VAL A 168 11.43 -0.86 0.16
N PHE A 169 12.02 -1.20 1.31
CA PHE A 169 11.86 -0.41 2.54
C PHE A 169 12.38 1.00 2.37
N ALA A 170 13.59 1.17 1.84
CA ALA A 170 14.21 2.47 1.60
C ALA A 170 13.38 3.31 0.63
N ASP A 171 12.93 2.73 -0.49
CA ASP A 171 12.13 3.41 -1.50
C ASP A 171 10.76 3.81 -0.91
N THR A 172 10.11 2.93 -0.15
CA THR A 172 8.84 3.23 0.55
C THR A 172 9.02 4.39 1.55
N LEU A 173 10.13 4.41 2.28
CA LEU A 173 10.44 5.46 3.26
C LEU A 173 10.65 6.79 2.56
N ALA A 174 11.45 6.83 1.49
CA ALA A 174 11.72 8.05 0.73
C ALA A 174 10.44 8.65 0.13
N ILE A 175 9.54 7.81 -0.39
CA ILE A 175 8.22 8.24 -0.90
C ILE A 175 7.37 8.82 0.23
N ALA A 176 7.35 8.16 1.40
CA ALA A 176 6.60 8.65 2.56
C ALA A 176 7.15 9.99 3.06
N GLU A 177 8.47 10.15 3.16
CA GLU A 177 9.12 11.41 3.52
C GLU A 177 8.79 12.52 2.53
N ARG A 178 8.78 12.22 1.23
CA ARG A 178 8.37 13.20 0.22
C ARG A 178 6.91 13.60 0.36
N CYS A 179 6.01 12.63 0.61
CA CYS A 179 4.61 12.93 0.87
C CYS A 179 4.42 13.80 2.13
N VAL A 180 5.23 13.61 3.18
CA VAL A 180 5.22 14.52 4.35
C VAL A 180 5.56 15.95 3.93
N ILE A 181 6.55 16.16 3.07
CA ILE A 181 6.90 17.50 2.56
C ILE A 181 5.72 18.10 1.78
N ASP A 182 5.14 17.36 0.85
CA ASP A 182 4.03 17.84 0.03
C ASP A 182 2.78 18.14 0.88
N GLN A 183 2.53 17.35 1.92
CA GLN A 183 1.48 17.63 2.91
C GLN A 183 1.72 18.96 3.66
N HIS A 184 2.96 19.28 4.04
CA HIS A 184 3.29 20.57 4.67
C HIS A 184 3.12 21.74 3.70
N LEU A 185 3.42 21.55 2.42
CA LEU A 185 3.17 22.54 1.38
C LEU A 185 1.66 22.75 1.18
N ALA A 186 0.87 21.68 1.20
CA ALA A 186 -0.59 21.76 1.09
C ALA A 186 -1.21 22.60 2.22
N MET A 187 -0.64 22.60 3.43
CA MET A 187 -1.11 23.48 4.53
C MET A 187 -1.04 24.98 4.19
N GLN A 188 -0.22 25.37 3.21
CA GLN A 188 -0.06 26.76 2.77
C GLN A 188 -1.05 27.17 1.67
N LEU A 189 -1.90 26.25 1.20
CA LEU A 189 -2.90 26.56 0.19
C LEU A 189 -3.93 27.57 0.73
N GLU A 190 -4.17 28.65 -0.01
CA GLU A 190 -5.14 29.69 0.38
C GLU A 190 -6.59 29.18 0.34
N ASP A 191 -6.91 28.30 -0.61
CA ASP A 191 -8.22 27.69 -0.77
C ASP A 191 -8.46 26.61 0.29
N ASP A 192 -9.42 26.83 1.19
CA ASP A 192 -9.75 25.91 2.30
C ASP A 192 -10.23 24.54 1.82
N VAL A 193 -10.95 24.47 0.68
CA VAL A 193 -11.46 23.21 0.14
C VAL A 193 -10.30 22.39 -0.42
N LYS A 194 -9.49 22.99 -1.28
CA LYS A 194 -8.29 22.34 -1.84
C LYS A 194 -7.31 21.92 -0.75
N ARG A 195 -7.14 22.76 0.28
CA ARG A 195 -6.32 22.43 1.46
C ARG A 195 -6.87 21.21 2.17
N SER A 196 -8.17 21.17 2.45
CA SER A 196 -8.81 20.05 3.16
C SER A 196 -8.65 18.74 2.39
N ASP A 197 -8.93 18.75 1.08
CA ASP A 197 -8.86 17.57 0.22
C ASP A 197 -7.42 17.05 0.15
N ALA A 198 -6.45 17.91 -0.15
CA ALA A 198 -5.03 17.54 -0.19
C ALA A 198 -4.54 16.95 1.14
N LEU A 199 -4.91 17.56 2.27
CA LEU A 199 -4.53 17.06 3.59
C LEU A 199 -5.16 15.70 3.90
N SER A 200 -6.39 15.46 3.45
CA SER A 200 -7.06 14.16 3.60
C SER A 200 -6.32 13.08 2.82
N ASP A 201 -6.06 13.32 1.52
CA ASP A 201 -5.43 12.38 0.60
C ASP A 201 -4.02 11.99 1.08
N TYR A 202 -3.18 12.99 1.39
CA TYR A 202 -1.83 12.74 1.91
C TYR A 202 -1.86 12.03 3.26
N THR A 203 -2.78 12.37 4.16
CA THR A 203 -2.90 11.67 5.46
C THR A 203 -3.25 10.20 5.26
N GLY A 204 -4.18 9.91 4.35
CA GLY A 204 -4.57 8.55 4.01
C GLY A 204 -3.40 7.74 3.45
N PHE A 205 -2.71 8.29 2.45
CA PHE A 205 -1.53 7.67 1.86
C PHE A 205 -0.40 7.42 2.87
N LEU A 206 -0.12 8.38 3.75
CA LEU A 206 0.90 8.20 4.80
C LEU A 206 0.55 7.07 5.78
N HIS A 207 -0.74 6.79 6.02
CA HIS A 207 -1.13 5.61 6.80
C HIS A 207 -0.86 4.30 6.06
N GLU A 208 -1.08 4.26 4.73
CA GLU A 208 -0.71 3.11 3.89
C GLU A 208 0.80 2.84 3.97
N CYS A 209 1.63 3.86 3.71
CA CYS A 209 3.09 3.76 3.79
C CYS A 209 3.56 3.28 5.16
N ASN A 210 3.01 3.83 6.24
CA ASN A 210 3.34 3.40 7.59
C ASN A 210 3.01 1.93 7.85
N CYS A 211 1.91 1.42 7.29
CA CYS A 211 1.54 0.01 7.41
C CYS A 211 2.52 -0.88 6.63
N LEU A 212 2.89 -0.48 5.41
CA LEU A 212 3.90 -1.17 4.59
C LEU A 212 5.28 -1.18 5.28
N LEU A 213 5.74 -0.02 5.77
CA LEU A 213 7.01 0.11 6.50
C LEU A 213 7.03 -0.76 7.75
N ALA A 214 5.94 -0.80 8.51
CA ALA A 214 5.82 -1.66 9.69
C ALA A 214 5.96 -3.16 9.35
N LEU A 215 5.43 -3.60 8.21
CA LEU A 215 5.55 -4.98 7.74
C LEU A 215 6.96 -5.28 7.21
N LEU A 216 7.51 -4.39 6.39
CA LEU A 216 8.88 -4.50 5.85
C LEU A 216 9.93 -4.45 6.96
N TYR A 217 9.69 -3.68 8.03
CA TYR A 217 10.57 -3.59 9.19
C TYR A 217 10.80 -4.94 9.89
N ARG A 218 9.81 -5.85 9.84
CA ARG A 218 9.97 -7.22 10.37
C ARG A 218 10.91 -8.08 9.54
N ASN A 219 11.17 -7.70 8.29
CA ASN A 219 12.06 -8.39 7.35
C ASN A 219 11.70 -9.89 7.19
N ASP A 220 10.41 -10.21 7.23
CA ASP A 220 9.91 -11.59 7.12
C ASP A 220 9.80 -12.01 5.64
N PRO A 221 10.64 -12.95 5.15
CA PRO A 221 10.57 -13.38 3.75
C PRO A 221 9.30 -14.18 3.41
N GLN A 222 8.54 -14.65 4.41
CA GLN A 222 7.31 -15.41 4.17
C GLN A 222 6.08 -14.51 4.05
N ARG A 223 6.17 -13.24 4.45
CA ARG A 223 5.08 -12.27 4.44
C ARG A 223 5.53 -11.04 3.67
N ILE A 224 5.13 -10.99 2.41
CA ILE A 224 5.53 -9.94 1.48
C ILE A 224 4.43 -8.89 1.44
N PRO A 225 4.60 -7.73 2.09
CA PRO A 225 3.66 -6.63 1.95
C PRO A 225 3.79 -6.03 0.56
N MET A 226 2.68 -5.57 0.00
CA MET A 226 2.65 -4.79 -1.24
C MET A 226 1.53 -3.76 -1.16
N PRO A 227 1.63 -2.64 -1.89
CA PRO A 227 0.47 -1.82 -2.20
C PRO A 227 -0.59 -2.71 -2.85
N SER A 228 -1.85 -2.32 -2.75
CA SER A 228 -2.92 -3.05 -3.39
C SER A 228 -3.59 -2.20 -4.44
N SER A 229 -4.03 -2.87 -5.52
CA SER A 229 -4.84 -2.24 -6.56
C SER A 229 -6.07 -1.54 -6.02
N ALA A 230 -6.59 -0.56 -6.77
CA ALA A 230 -7.81 0.19 -6.44
C ALA A 230 -9.11 -0.64 -6.49
N ARG A 231 -9.05 -1.98 -6.56
CA ARG A 231 -10.26 -2.83 -6.56
C ARG A 231 -10.96 -2.79 -5.21
N ALA A 232 -12.27 -2.57 -5.22
CA ALA A 232 -13.09 -2.62 -4.01
C ALA A 232 -13.11 -4.05 -3.45
N GLY A 233 -12.93 -4.21 -2.14
CA GLY A 233 -12.94 -5.54 -1.48
C GLY A 233 -14.21 -6.37 -1.69
N SER A 234 -15.33 -5.76 -2.09
CA SER A 234 -16.61 -6.41 -2.43
C SER A 234 -17.00 -6.32 -3.91
N GLY A 235 -16.23 -5.61 -4.75
CA GLY A 235 -16.53 -5.38 -6.17
C GLY A 235 -17.72 -4.45 -6.45
N LEU A 236 -18.25 -3.74 -5.44
CA LEU A 236 -19.50 -2.95 -5.58
C LEU A 236 -19.41 -1.47 -5.17
N GLU A 237 -18.38 -0.99 -4.45
CA GLU A 237 -18.38 0.42 -3.95
C GLU A 237 -16.99 1.08 -3.84
N TYR A 238 -16.87 2.25 -4.49
CA TYR A 238 -15.81 3.29 -4.52
C TYR A 238 -14.36 2.85 -4.34
N ALA A 239 -13.71 2.59 -5.48
CA ALA A 239 -12.27 2.35 -5.63
C ALA A 239 -11.38 3.49 -5.11
N SER A 240 -11.87 4.73 -5.22
CA SER A 240 -11.17 5.95 -4.80
C SER A 240 -11.12 6.17 -3.29
N GLU A 241 -11.83 5.35 -2.51
CA GLU A 241 -11.92 5.50 -1.04
C GLU A 241 -11.20 4.39 -0.27
N THR A 242 -10.47 3.50 -0.95
CA THR A 242 -9.83 2.34 -0.30
C THR A 242 -8.32 2.50 -0.24
N HIS A 243 -7.80 2.70 0.97
CA HIS A 243 -6.37 2.83 1.24
C HIS A 243 -5.84 1.42 1.50
N ASP A 244 -5.57 0.68 0.43
CA ASP A 244 -5.44 -0.77 0.52
C ASP A 244 -4.02 -1.25 0.28
N ILE A 245 -3.61 -2.19 1.12
CA ILE A 245 -2.40 -2.98 0.94
C ILE A 245 -2.77 -4.47 0.92
N MET A 246 -1.87 -5.30 0.44
CA MET A 246 -2.01 -6.74 0.53
C MET A 246 -0.76 -7.38 1.12
N VAL A 247 -0.95 -8.50 1.83
CA VAL A 247 0.17 -9.31 2.31
C VAL A 247 0.11 -10.67 1.62
N ILE A 248 1.15 -10.95 0.83
CA ILE A 248 1.33 -12.25 0.19
C ILE A 248 2.06 -13.17 1.17
N HIS A 249 1.43 -14.30 1.48
CA HIS A 249 2.01 -15.37 2.25
C HIS A 249 2.61 -16.40 1.31
N GLN A 250 3.93 -16.55 1.36
CA GLN A 250 4.65 -17.51 0.53
C GLN A 250 5.44 -18.50 1.39
N LYS A 251 5.64 -19.70 0.86
CA LYS A 251 6.55 -20.70 1.43
C LYS A 251 7.34 -21.32 0.29
N TRP A 252 8.66 -21.23 0.37
CA TRP A 252 9.57 -21.83 -0.60
C TRP A 252 9.29 -21.42 -2.06
N GLY A 253 8.91 -20.15 -2.28
CA GLY A 253 8.61 -19.59 -3.61
C GLY A 253 7.18 -19.84 -4.08
N THR A 254 6.37 -20.60 -3.33
CA THR A 254 4.95 -20.82 -3.64
C THR A 254 4.07 -19.86 -2.85
N ILE A 255 3.21 -19.12 -3.56
CA ILE A 255 2.19 -18.28 -2.93
C ILE A 255 1.09 -19.18 -2.38
N HIS A 256 0.85 -19.11 -1.06
CA HIS A 256 -0.19 -19.88 -0.39
C HIS A 256 -1.48 -19.12 -0.22
N ARG A 257 -1.38 -17.83 0.06
CA ARG A 257 -2.53 -16.99 0.41
C ARG A 257 -2.18 -15.53 0.25
N THR A 258 -3.18 -14.72 -0.08
CA THR A 258 -3.13 -13.27 0.10
C THR A 258 -4.10 -12.82 1.17
N THR A 259 -3.69 -11.80 1.93
CA THR A 259 -4.53 -11.14 2.93
C THR A 259 -4.70 -9.69 2.51
N PRO A 260 -5.89 -9.27 2.01
CA PRO A 260 -6.15 -7.86 1.77
C PRO A 260 -6.28 -7.13 3.11
N ILE A 261 -5.72 -5.93 3.18
CA ILE A 261 -5.76 -5.05 4.33
C ILE A 261 -6.25 -3.68 3.89
N GLU A 262 -7.28 -3.19 4.55
CA GLU A 262 -7.77 -1.81 4.42
C GLU A 262 -7.19 -0.95 5.54
N VAL A 263 -6.56 0.16 5.18
CA VAL A 263 -5.89 1.06 6.12
C VAL A 263 -6.69 2.35 6.28
N LYS A 264 -7.49 2.47 7.34
CA LYS A 264 -8.29 3.68 7.56
C LYS A 264 -7.69 4.59 8.63
N SER A 265 -7.76 5.90 8.41
CA SER A 265 -7.43 6.88 9.46
C SER A 265 -8.40 6.79 10.65
N HIS A 266 -9.68 6.52 10.39
CA HIS A 266 -10.76 6.22 11.35
C HIS A 266 -11.70 5.14 10.80
N CYS A 267 -12.31 4.35 11.68
CA CYS A 267 -13.38 3.42 11.30
C CYS A 267 -14.65 3.73 12.10
N GLY A 268 -15.74 4.02 11.40
CA GLY A 268 -17.09 3.96 11.93
C GLY A 268 -17.69 2.57 11.74
N THR A 269 -18.96 2.41 12.11
CA THR A 269 -19.71 1.16 11.94
C THR A 269 -19.95 0.79 10.48
N ARG A 270 -20.06 1.78 9.58
CA ARG A 270 -20.35 1.58 8.16
C ARG A 270 -19.19 0.89 7.43
N GLU A 271 -17.95 1.19 7.80
CA GLU A 271 -16.76 0.60 7.20
C GLU A 271 -16.63 -0.90 7.56
N TYR A 272 -17.09 -1.32 8.75
CA TYR A 272 -17.04 -2.73 9.16
C TYR A 272 -17.99 -3.64 8.37
N ASP A 273 -19.10 -3.10 7.87
CA ASP A 273 -20.04 -3.85 7.02
C ASP A 273 -19.60 -3.86 5.54
N ARG A 274 -18.75 -2.90 5.14
CA ARG A 274 -18.31 -2.68 3.75
C ARG A 274 -17.15 -3.60 3.33
N TYR A 275 -16.26 -3.96 4.26
CA TYR A 275 -15.01 -4.65 3.92
C TYR A 275 -14.95 -6.09 4.44
N LYS A 276 -14.77 -7.04 3.53
CA LYS A 276 -14.38 -8.44 3.86
C LYS A 276 -12.87 -8.57 4.15
N ALA A 277 -12.15 -7.46 4.27
CA ALA A 277 -10.71 -7.40 4.45
C ALA A 277 -10.32 -7.17 5.93
N LEU A 278 -9.05 -7.39 6.27
CA LEU A 278 -8.52 -6.97 7.57
C LEU A 278 -8.49 -5.43 7.61
N VAL A 279 -9.04 -4.81 8.66
CA VAL A 279 -9.00 -3.35 8.81
C VAL A 279 -7.93 -2.92 9.82
N VAL A 280 -6.97 -2.10 9.38
CA VAL A 280 -5.96 -1.45 10.21
C VAL A 280 -6.33 0.02 10.41
N ARG A 281 -6.50 0.43 11.66
CA ARG A 281 -6.79 1.82 12.03
C ARG A 281 -5.47 2.58 12.20
N GLY A 282 -5.11 3.44 11.25
CA GLY A 282 -3.85 4.18 11.25
C GLY A 282 -3.59 4.91 12.58
N LYS A 283 -4.57 5.69 13.06
CA LYS A 283 -4.43 6.47 14.32
C LYS A 283 -4.37 5.62 15.59
N ALA A 284 -4.99 4.44 15.61
CA ALA A 284 -5.14 3.63 16.82
C ALA A 284 -4.20 2.42 16.88
N HIS A 285 -3.81 1.87 15.73
CA HIS A 285 -3.02 0.65 15.62
C HIS A 285 -1.56 0.93 15.25
N LEU A 286 -1.30 1.93 14.38
CA LEU A 286 0.06 2.22 13.93
C LEU A 286 0.78 3.21 14.86
N LEU A 287 0.04 4.14 15.48
CA LEU A 287 0.62 5.13 16.39
C LEU A 287 0.43 4.70 17.86
N PRO A 288 1.52 4.53 18.64
CA PRO A 288 1.41 4.29 20.07
C PRO A 288 0.69 5.43 20.78
N GLN A 289 -0.12 5.14 21.80
CA GLN A 289 -0.85 6.17 22.58
C GLN A 289 0.06 7.24 23.20
N ASN A 290 1.32 6.91 23.45
CA ASN A 290 2.31 7.81 24.04
C ASN A 290 3.06 8.65 22.99
N PHE A 291 2.67 8.58 21.71
CA PHE A 291 3.43 9.18 20.60
C PHE A 291 2.99 10.59 20.18
N GLY A 292 2.24 11.32 21.02
CA GLY A 292 1.79 12.69 20.73
C GLY A 292 0.49 12.73 19.92
N HIS A 293 0.24 13.82 19.19
CA HIS A 293 -0.90 13.94 18.30
C HIS A 293 -0.88 12.79 17.28
N HIS A 294 -2.01 12.12 17.04
CA HIS A 294 -2.13 10.94 16.17
C HIS A 294 -1.94 11.27 14.67
N HIS A 295 -0.79 11.83 14.31
CA HIS A 295 -0.43 12.25 12.96
C HIS A 295 0.55 11.22 12.35
N PRO A 296 0.33 10.75 11.11
CA PRO A 296 1.13 9.69 10.52
C PRO A 296 2.59 10.07 10.26
N SER A 297 2.91 11.36 10.09
CA SER A 297 4.29 11.82 9.88
C SER A 297 5.24 11.42 11.01
N LEU A 298 4.75 11.35 12.26
CA LEU A 298 5.58 11.01 13.42
C LEU A 298 6.14 9.58 13.34
N LEU A 299 5.42 8.66 12.71
CA LEU A 299 5.90 7.30 12.51
C LEU A 299 6.85 7.21 11.30
N VAL A 300 6.64 8.03 10.26
CA VAL A 300 7.60 8.19 9.16
C VAL A 300 8.93 8.71 9.71
N GLU A 301 8.89 9.75 10.54
CA GLU A 301 10.07 10.28 11.24
C GLU A 301 10.77 9.22 12.10
N ALA A 302 10.00 8.39 12.82
CA ALA A 302 10.57 7.30 13.61
C ALA A 302 11.25 6.22 12.75
N PHE A 303 10.66 5.86 11.61
CA PHE A 303 11.29 4.96 10.64
C PHE A 303 12.54 5.59 10.02
N SER A 304 12.49 6.88 9.69
CA SER A 304 13.64 7.62 9.16
C SER A 304 14.80 7.65 10.14
N ASP A 305 14.56 8.02 11.40
CA ASP A 305 15.58 7.99 12.45
C ASP A 305 16.11 6.56 12.67
N THR A 306 15.25 5.55 12.65
CA THR A 306 15.67 4.15 12.79
C THR A 306 16.54 3.68 11.62
N TYR A 307 16.29 4.16 10.41
CA TYR A 307 16.98 3.72 9.20
C TYR A 307 18.27 4.50 8.92
N ASN A 308 18.24 5.82 9.10
CA ASN A 308 19.32 6.73 8.71
C ASN A 308 20.31 7.02 9.85
N SER A 309 19.90 6.90 11.11
CA SER A 309 20.75 7.25 12.25
C SER A 309 21.68 6.12 12.65
N HIS A 310 22.94 6.47 12.94
CA HIS A 310 23.92 5.52 13.49
C HIS A 310 23.59 5.11 14.94
N GLN A 311 22.85 5.96 15.64
CA GLN A 311 22.31 5.71 16.99
C GLN A 311 20.87 6.23 17.05
N PRO A 312 19.89 5.45 16.54
CA PRO A 312 18.49 5.86 16.57
C PRO A 312 18.02 6.14 17.99
N ALA A 313 17.12 7.13 18.14
CA ALA A 313 16.52 7.40 19.42
C ALA A 313 15.71 6.19 19.88
N ARG A 314 15.83 5.83 21.17
CA ARG A 314 15.08 4.70 21.75
C ARG A 314 13.57 4.80 21.51
N ARG A 315 13.05 6.03 21.56
CA ARG A 315 11.64 6.31 21.28
C ARG A 315 11.24 5.93 19.84
N SER A 316 12.09 6.19 18.86
CA SER A 316 11.87 5.83 17.45
C SER A 316 11.84 4.32 17.28
N LEU A 317 12.84 3.63 17.84
CA LEU A 317 12.89 2.16 17.84
C LEU A 317 11.63 1.57 18.47
N ASP A 318 11.25 2.00 19.68
CA ASP A 318 10.07 1.52 20.39
C ASP A 318 8.77 1.74 19.58
N ALA A 319 8.69 2.82 18.79
CA ALA A 319 7.54 3.12 17.94
C ALA A 319 7.42 2.19 16.73
N CYS A 320 8.51 2.04 15.97
CA CYS A 320 8.58 1.12 14.82
C CYS A 320 8.24 -0.31 15.25
N ASP A 321 8.84 -0.75 16.36
CA ASP A 321 8.60 -2.05 16.98
C ASP A 321 7.12 -2.23 17.40
N ALA A 322 6.51 -1.21 18.00
CA ALA A 322 5.13 -1.26 18.43
C ALA A 322 4.18 -1.36 17.24
N ALA A 323 4.36 -0.54 16.21
CA ALA A 323 3.56 -0.58 14.98
C ALA A 323 3.65 -1.96 14.32
N ALA A 324 4.88 -2.46 14.14
CA ALA A 324 5.12 -3.75 13.49
C ALA A 324 4.50 -4.92 14.26
N ARG A 325 4.64 -4.95 15.60
CA ARG A 325 4.00 -5.97 16.45
C ARG A 325 2.47 -5.93 16.40
N VAL A 326 1.88 -4.74 16.32
CA VAL A 326 0.41 -4.59 16.25
C VAL A 326 -0.10 -5.15 14.92
N VAL A 327 0.49 -4.74 13.79
CA VAL A 327 0.05 -5.21 12.47
C VAL A 327 0.24 -6.73 12.34
N GLU A 328 1.37 -7.27 12.81
CA GLU A 328 1.62 -8.71 12.80
C GLU A 328 0.57 -9.50 13.60
N ARG A 329 0.21 -9.01 14.80
CA ARG A 329 -0.83 -9.63 15.61
C ARG A 329 -2.19 -9.62 14.91
N LEU A 330 -2.57 -8.48 14.33
CA LEU A 330 -3.83 -8.34 13.60
C LEU A 330 -3.93 -9.31 12.42
N LEU A 331 -2.82 -9.47 11.67
CA LEU A 331 -2.72 -10.46 10.60
C LEU A 331 -2.94 -11.89 11.11
N VAL A 332 -2.25 -12.28 12.18
CA VAL A 332 -2.38 -13.63 12.77
C VAL A 332 -3.81 -13.90 13.24
N ASP A 333 -4.43 -12.95 13.92
CA ASP A 333 -5.79 -13.09 14.46
C ASP A 333 -6.83 -13.19 13.33
N TYR A 334 -6.68 -12.38 12.28
CA TYR A 334 -7.51 -12.44 11.08
C TYR A 334 -7.40 -13.81 10.40
N GLN A 335 -6.19 -14.34 10.27
CA GLN A 335 -5.95 -15.64 9.64
C GLN A 335 -6.52 -16.81 10.42
N LYS A 336 -6.44 -16.77 11.76
CA LYS A 336 -7.06 -17.78 12.63
C LYS A 336 -8.58 -17.77 12.50
N SER A 337 -9.18 -16.58 12.45
CA SER A 337 -10.64 -16.43 12.34
C SER A 337 -11.16 -17.00 11.02
N GLN A 338 -10.46 -16.74 9.91
CA GLN A 338 -10.78 -17.28 8.59
C GLN A 338 -10.73 -18.82 8.52
N ARG A 339 -9.85 -19.47 9.30
CA ARG A 339 -9.77 -20.95 9.35
C ARG A 339 -10.94 -21.61 10.08
N ILE A 340 -11.70 -20.87 10.88
CA ILE A 340 -12.84 -21.42 11.65
C ILE A 340 -14.10 -21.55 10.76
N ASP A 341 -14.17 -20.79 9.65
CA ASP A 341 -15.34 -20.75 8.76
C ASP A 341 -15.39 -21.84 7.67
N GLU A 342 -14.37 -22.71 7.55
CA GLU A 342 -14.30 -23.74 6.48
C GLU A 342 -15.17 -25.00 6.73
N GLY A 343 -16.09 -25.03 7.70
CA GLY A 343 -16.79 -26.28 8.02
C GLY A 343 -18.12 -26.25 8.77
N ARG A 344 -18.75 -25.08 9.00
CA ARG A 344 -20.09 -25.05 9.62
C ARG A 344 -20.99 -23.98 8.99
N GLU A 345 -21.88 -24.41 8.12
CA GLU A 345 -23.15 -23.71 7.94
C GLU A 345 -23.91 -23.72 9.28
N ARG A 346 -24.09 -22.54 9.88
CA ARG A 346 -25.40 -21.92 10.19
C ARG A 346 -25.24 -20.84 11.28
N ASN A 347 -25.70 -19.64 10.92
CA ASN A 347 -26.32 -18.66 11.81
C ASN A 347 -25.54 -18.27 13.08
N THR A 348 -24.42 -17.59 12.92
CA THR A 348 -24.03 -16.56 13.89
C THR A 348 -23.38 -15.40 13.15
N ARG A 349 -23.95 -14.21 13.34
CA ARG A 349 -23.27 -12.93 13.13
C ARG A 349 -22.03 -12.90 14.04
N THR A 350 -20.92 -13.49 13.59
CA THR A 350 -19.64 -13.39 14.31
C THR A 350 -18.88 -12.19 13.75
N HIS A 351 -19.46 -11.01 13.99
CA HIS A 351 -18.69 -9.77 13.98
C HIS A 351 -17.80 -9.74 15.24
N PHE A 352 -16.68 -9.03 15.11
CA PHE A 352 -15.79 -8.53 16.17
C PHE A 352 -14.68 -9.46 16.69
N HIS A 353 -13.43 -9.05 16.40
CA HIS A 353 -12.32 -9.18 17.36
C HIS A 353 -11.78 -7.79 17.70
N VAL A 354 -12.48 -7.13 18.63
CA VAL A 354 -11.81 -6.32 19.64
C VAL A 354 -11.04 -7.32 20.50
N SER A 355 -9.72 -7.17 20.63
CA SER A 355 -8.97 -7.93 21.62
C SER A 355 -9.61 -7.68 23.01
N PRO A 356 -10.00 -8.71 23.78
CA PRO A 356 -10.72 -8.54 25.05
C PRO A 356 -9.94 -7.81 26.15
N HIS A 357 -8.71 -7.36 25.88
CA HIS A 357 -7.81 -6.79 26.88
C HIS A 357 -7.47 -5.30 26.72
N LEU A 358 -8.18 -4.56 25.86
CA LEU A 358 -8.05 -3.09 25.80
C LEU A 358 -9.33 -2.32 26.14
N GLY A 359 -10.37 -3.01 26.63
CA GLY A 359 -11.64 -2.42 27.08
C GLY A 359 -11.60 -1.66 28.41
N ARG A 360 -10.46 -1.08 28.80
CA ARG A 360 -10.34 -0.29 30.04
C ARG A 360 -9.67 1.07 29.85
N TYR A 361 -9.76 1.70 28.68
CA TYR A 361 -9.47 3.14 28.57
C TYR A 361 -10.35 3.77 27.49
N ALA A 362 -11.64 3.97 27.80
CA ALA A 362 -12.45 5.10 27.35
C ALA A 362 -13.92 4.84 27.74
N THR A 363 -14.37 5.45 28.84
CA THR A 363 -15.69 6.09 28.94
C THR A 363 -15.80 6.79 30.29
N ARG A 364 -15.63 8.11 30.30
CA ARG A 364 -16.37 8.97 31.23
C ARG A 364 -16.58 10.33 30.59
N ALA A 365 -17.49 10.35 29.63
CA ALA A 365 -18.23 11.54 29.24
C ALA A 365 -19.70 11.29 29.61
N ASP A 366 -19.96 11.27 30.91
CA ASP A 366 -21.27 11.52 31.52
C ASP A 366 -21.03 12.56 32.61
N LEU A 367 -20.92 13.81 32.19
CA LEU A 367 -21.03 14.98 33.07
C LEU A 367 -21.76 16.07 32.28
N LEU A 368 -23.06 15.90 32.08
CA LEU A 368 -24.02 17.00 32.04
C LEU A 368 -25.37 16.49 32.57
N SER A 369 -25.67 16.83 33.83
CA SER A 369 -26.99 17.00 34.50
C SER A 369 -27.06 16.43 35.93
N ALA A 370 -26.41 17.16 36.86
CA ALA A 370 -26.87 17.40 38.23
C ALA A 370 -26.18 18.65 38.77
#